data_AF-A0A5P2DKP5-F1
#
_entry.id   AF-A0A5P2DKP5-F1
#
_cell.length_a   1.000
_cell.length_b   1.000
_cell.length_c   1.000
_cell.angle_alpha   90.00
_cell.angle_beta   90.00
_cell.angle_gamma   90.00
#
_symmetry.space_group_name_H-M   'P 1'
#
loop_
_entity.id
_entity.type
_entity.pdbx_description
1 polymer ?
#
loop_
_entity_poly.entity_id
_entity_poly.type
_entity_poly.pdbx_seq_one_letter_code
_entity_poly.pdbx_strand_id
1 'polypeptide(L)'
;MRPVPAVMVLAVLLAGCADVEGLQSEGDLGTVHAPKSLWKDIRPDPPAPDQKPGTAAVVPGLPEVAGLDMRGVDPLSVVRADITSAAEQDGGSGRLVDPRAAGRLALCTQAVDGGPDCPVRPAVLHDLTGNGREELITALDVDGRISELRVYTVQDDGNIARILSRRAVLEGVEVAAEHLAVREPTTNPAYVAVSDYVWDPKAGIMNLSQLTLDDCPGLTQNPPSEDGSRCAR
;
A
#
# COMPACT_ATOMS: atom_id res chain seq x y z
N MET A 1 26.00 84.10 18.20
CA MET A 1 25.62 82.82 18.84
C MET A 1 24.77 82.06 17.83
N ARG A 2 25.43 81.23 17.02
CA ARG A 2 25.29 79.76 16.95
C ARG A 2 24.04 79.29 16.17
N PRO A 3 24.18 78.88 14.90
CA PRO A 3 23.18 78.07 14.22
C PRO A 3 23.24 76.63 14.76
N VAL A 4 22.10 76.05 15.14
CA VAL A 4 21.98 74.62 15.43
C VAL A 4 21.13 73.99 14.32
N PRO A 5 21.63 72.93 13.64
CA PRO A 5 21.08 72.44 12.40
C PRO A 5 19.91 71.47 12.63
N ALA A 6 19.08 71.36 11.59
CA ALA A 6 18.05 70.35 11.44
C ALA A 6 18.63 68.94 11.59
N VAL A 7 18.07 68.16 12.52
CA VAL A 7 18.32 66.72 12.61
C VAL A 7 17.49 66.05 11.52
N MET A 8 18.16 65.71 10.43
CA MET A 8 17.66 64.86 9.37
C MET A 8 17.63 63.42 9.91
N VAL A 9 16.44 62.90 10.23
CA VAL A 9 16.26 61.49 10.59
C VAL A 9 16.41 60.68 9.32
N LEU A 10 17.59 60.09 9.13
CA LEU A 10 17.90 59.18 8.05
C LEU A 10 17.28 57.81 8.37
N ALA A 11 16.21 57.45 7.66
CA ALA A 11 15.66 56.11 7.68
C ALA A 11 16.67 55.16 7.00
N VAL A 12 17.36 54.34 7.80
CA VAL A 12 18.21 53.25 7.30
C VAL A 12 17.30 52.07 6.96
N LEU A 13 16.89 51.99 5.70
CA LEU A 13 16.33 50.77 5.13
C LEU A 13 17.49 49.77 4.97
N LEU A 14 17.63 48.85 5.93
CA LEU A 14 18.45 47.65 5.76
C LEU A 14 17.78 46.76 4.70
N ALA A 15 18.09 47.01 3.43
CA ALA A 15 17.91 46.02 2.39
C ALA A 15 18.92 44.91 2.66
N GLY A 16 18.46 43.84 3.32
CA GLY A 16 19.19 42.59 3.37
C GLY A 16 19.21 41.98 1.97
N CYS A 17 20.19 42.37 1.16
CA CYS A 17 20.61 41.55 0.04
C CYS A 17 21.13 40.25 0.66
N ALA A 18 20.35 39.18 0.58
CA ALA A 18 20.90 37.86 0.81
C ALA A 18 22.04 37.69 -0.19
N ASP A 19 23.27 37.56 0.32
CA ASP A 19 24.37 37.03 -0.47
C ASP A 19 23.88 35.68 -0.98
N VAL A 20 23.56 35.63 -2.27
CA VAL A 20 23.50 34.37 -2.98
C VAL A 20 24.93 33.86 -2.95
N GLU A 21 25.24 33.03 -1.95
CA GLU A 21 26.37 32.12 -2.00
C GLU A 21 26.30 31.46 -3.38
N GLY A 22 27.14 31.97 -4.28
CA GLY A 22 27.00 31.71 -5.71
C GLY A 22 26.99 30.21 -5.93
N LEU A 23 26.18 29.75 -6.90
CA LEU A 23 26.15 28.37 -7.32
C LEU A 23 27.59 27.86 -7.50
N GLN A 24 28.05 27.06 -6.54
CA GLN A 24 29.37 26.46 -6.61
C GLN A 24 29.26 25.29 -7.57
N SER A 25 29.95 25.41 -8.70
CA SER A 25 30.11 24.29 -9.61
C SER A 25 31.00 23.25 -8.93
N GLU A 26 30.49 22.04 -8.71
CA GLU A 26 31.30 20.90 -8.22
C GLU A 26 32.29 20.35 -9.26
N GLY A 27 32.51 21.08 -10.36
CA GLY A 27 33.37 20.68 -11.46
C GLY A 27 32.66 19.81 -12.50
N ASP A 28 33.43 19.31 -13.48
CA ASP A 28 32.96 18.35 -14.46
C ASP A 28 32.63 17.03 -13.75
N LEU A 29 31.35 16.68 -13.67
CA LEU A 29 30.87 15.41 -13.12
C LEU A 29 31.20 14.20 -14.02
N GLY A 30 31.97 14.43 -15.09
CA GLY A 30 32.34 13.44 -16.08
C GLY A 30 31.29 13.33 -17.18
N THR A 31 31.68 12.66 -18.27
CA THR A 31 30.74 12.35 -19.36
C THR A 31 29.75 11.29 -18.88
N VAL A 32 28.47 11.67 -18.78
CA VAL A 32 27.39 10.72 -18.46
C VAL A 32 27.27 9.72 -19.61
N HIS A 33 27.48 8.44 -19.32
CA HIS A 33 27.21 7.36 -20.26
C HIS A 33 25.71 7.04 -20.25
N ALA A 34 25.10 6.96 -21.43
CA ALA A 34 23.71 6.50 -21.54
C ALA A 34 23.56 5.10 -20.92
N PRO A 35 22.43 4.80 -20.25
CA PRO A 35 22.16 3.46 -19.75
C PRO A 35 22.30 2.43 -20.86
N LYS A 36 23.04 1.35 -20.60
CA LYS A 36 23.18 0.25 -21.55
C LYS A 36 21.84 -0.48 -21.67
N SER A 37 21.10 -0.28 -22.76
CA SER A 37 19.88 -1.06 -23.00
C SER A 37 20.25 -2.52 -23.32
N LEU A 38 19.71 -3.44 -22.53
CA LEU A 38 19.79 -4.88 -22.76
C LEU A 38 18.62 -5.33 -23.62
N TRP A 39 18.78 -6.45 -24.35
CA TRP A 39 17.71 -7.12 -25.10
C TRP A 39 16.90 -6.25 -26.06
N LYS A 40 17.57 -5.35 -26.80
CA LYS A 40 16.92 -4.39 -27.70
C LYS A 40 16.03 -5.05 -28.77
N ASP A 41 16.29 -6.31 -29.09
CA ASP A 41 15.59 -7.07 -30.12
C ASP A 41 14.47 -7.96 -29.57
N ILE A 42 14.25 -7.99 -28.24
CA ILE A 42 13.16 -8.74 -27.62
C ILE A 42 11.96 -7.81 -27.46
N ARG A 43 10.93 -8.01 -28.29
CA ARG A 43 9.63 -7.33 -28.17
C ARG A 43 8.53 -8.38 -28.08
N PRO A 44 8.07 -8.74 -26.87
CA PRO A 44 6.93 -9.62 -26.73
C PRO A 44 5.67 -8.96 -27.31
N ASP A 45 4.79 -9.76 -27.88
CA ASP A 45 3.46 -9.29 -28.29
C ASP A 45 2.68 -8.81 -27.06
N PRO A 46 1.77 -7.83 -27.21
CA PRO A 46 0.88 -7.44 -26.13
C PRO A 46 0.03 -8.65 -25.67
N PRO A 47 -0.44 -8.65 -24.40
CA PRO A 47 -1.33 -9.69 -23.90
C PRO A 47 -2.56 -9.90 -24.81
N ALA A 48 -3.07 -11.13 -24.86
CA ALA A 48 -4.32 -11.40 -25.57
C ALA A 48 -5.48 -10.60 -24.96
N PRO A 49 -6.51 -10.19 -25.73
CA PRO A 49 -7.57 -9.30 -25.22
C PRO A 49 -8.38 -9.85 -24.05
N ASP A 50 -8.44 -11.17 -23.90
CA ASP A 50 -9.10 -11.89 -22.81
C ASP A 50 -8.18 -12.09 -21.59
N GLN A 51 -6.87 -11.91 -21.78
CA GLN A 51 -5.91 -11.89 -20.71
C GLN A 51 -6.09 -10.56 -19.95
N LYS A 52 -6.66 -10.67 -18.76
CA LYS A 52 -6.88 -9.55 -17.84
C LYS A 52 -6.00 -9.68 -16.59
N PRO A 53 -4.67 -9.53 -16.69
CA PRO A 53 -3.82 -9.45 -15.51
C PRO A 53 -4.27 -8.28 -14.64
N GLY A 54 -4.52 -8.52 -13.36
CA GLY A 54 -4.88 -7.45 -12.43
C GLY A 54 -6.30 -6.89 -12.62
N THR A 55 -7.30 -7.72 -12.91
CA THR A 55 -8.70 -7.30 -12.74
C THR A 55 -9.26 -7.71 -11.39
N ALA A 56 -10.24 -6.94 -10.93
CA ALA A 56 -11.03 -7.29 -9.76
C ALA A 56 -11.58 -8.71 -9.89
N ALA A 57 -11.53 -9.48 -8.81
CA ALA A 57 -12.10 -10.82 -8.76
C ALA A 57 -13.39 -10.78 -7.93
N VAL A 58 -14.53 -11.05 -8.57
CA VAL A 58 -15.80 -11.23 -7.85
C VAL A 58 -15.64 -12.39 -6.87
N VAL A 59 -16.00 -12.16 -5.61
CA VAL A 59 -15.97 -13.19 -4.57
C VAL A 59 -17.23 -14.03 -4.69
N PRO A 60 -17.13 -15.32 -5.03
CA PRO A 60 -18.31 -16.13 -5.30
C PRO A 60 -19.04 -16.53 -4.02
N GLY A 61 -20.33 -16.83 -4.15
CA GLY A 61 -21.12 -17.45 -3.08
C GLY A 61 -21.55 -16.50 -1.95
N LEU A 62 -21.31 -15.19 -2.09
CA LEU A 62 -21.82 -14.17 -1.18
C LEU A 62 -23.10 -13.54 -1.73
N PRO A 63 -24.03 -13.10 -0.87
CA PRO A 63 -25.19 -12.34 -1.30
C PRO A 63 -24.79 -10.97 -1.83
N GLU A 64 -25.62 -10.41 -2.72
CA GLU A 64 -25.49 -9.02 -3.14
C GLU A 64 -25.70 -8.08 -1.95
N VAL A 65 -24.89 -7.03 -1.88
CA VAL A 65 -24.93 -6.04 -0.80
C VAL A 65 -25.78 -4.84 -1.22
N ALA A 66 -27.02 -4.78 -0.72
CA ALA A 66 -27.99 -3.75 -1.11
C ALA A 66 -27.55 -2.30 -0.78
N GLY A 67 -26.71 -2.12 0.25
CA GLY A 67 -26.19 -0.80 0.65
C GLY A 67 -25.02 -0.30 -0.19
N LEU A 68 -24.48 -1.13 -1.10
CA LEU A 68 -23.30 -0.87 -1.92
C LEU A 68 -22.02 -0.51 -1.12
N ASP A 69 -21.98 -0.81 0.18
CA ASP A 69 -20.92 -0.45 1.11
C ASP A 69 -20.46 -1.71 1.86
N MET A 70 -19.16 -1.84 2.14
CA MET A 70 -18.64 -2.94 2.96
C MET A 70 -19.04 -2.81 4.44
N ARG A 71 -19.57 -1.66 4.86
CA ARG A 71 -20.09 -1.47 6.21
C ARG A 71 -21.24 -2.43 6.52
N GLY A 72 -21.03 -3.31 7.50
CA GLY A 72 -21.99 -4.32 7.92
C GLY A 72 -21.88 -5.66 7.18
N VAL A 73 -20.95 -5.77 6.22
CA VAL A 73 -20.55 -7.06 5.64
C VAL A 73 -19.67 -7.81 6.64
N ASP A 74 -19.87 -9.12 6.80
CA ASP A 74 -19.02 -9.98 7.63
C ASP A 74 -17.64 -10.19 6.96
N PRO A 75 -16.55 -9.61 7.49
CA PRO A 75 -15.21 -9.72 6.89
C PRO A 75 -14.73 -11.17 6.76
N LEU A 76 -15.02 -12.00 7.76
CA LEU A 76 -14.56 -13.38 7.79
C LEU A 76 -15.28 -14.21 6.72
N SER A 77 -16.56 -13.95 6.48
CA SER A 77 -17.30 -14.60 5.40
C SER A 77 -16.69 -14.28 4.02
N VAL A 78 -16.30 -13.02 3.80
CA VAL A 78 -15.69 -12.55 2.55
C VAL A 78 -14.33 -13.19 2.32
N VAL A 79 -13.44 -13.12 3.31
CA VAL A 79 -12.09 -13.70 3.22
C VAL A 79 -12.19 -15.21 3.02
N ARG A 80 -13.10 -15.89 3.73
CA ARG A 80 -13.28 -17.34 3.59
C ARG A 80 -13.73 -17.72 2.19
N ALA A 81 -14.70 -17.01 1.62
CA ALA A 81 -15.19 -17.27 0.27
C ALA A 81 -14.10 -17.02 -0.79
N ASP A 82 -13.39 -15.88 -0.70
CA ASP A 82 -12.32 -15.51 -1.64
C ASP A 82 -11.15 -16.50 -1.59
N ILE A 83 -10.59 -16.77 -0.40
CA ILE A 83 -9.42 -17.65 -0.25
C ILE A 83 -9.75 -19.08 -0.65
N THR A 84 -10.94 -19.59 -0.31
CA THR A 84 -11.35 -20.95 -0.69
C THR A 84 -11.48 -21.07 -2.21
N SER A 85 -12.18 -20.14 -2.86
CA SER A 85 -12.30 -20.16 -4.32
C SER A 85 -10.97 -19.95 -5.03
N ALA A 86 -10.12 -19.04 -4.53
CA ALA A 86 -8.78 -18.84 -5.06
C ALA A 86 -7.94 -20.11 -4.94
N ALA A 87 -8.01 -20.84 -3.82
CA ALA A 87 -7.26 -22.08 -3.62
C ALA A 87 -7.73 -23.20 -4.57
N GLU A 88 -9.04 -23.31 -4.79
CA GLU A 88 -9.61 -24.25 -5.76
C GLU A 88 -9.15 -23.95 -7.18
N GLN A 89 -9.19 -22.67 -7.60
CA GLN A 89 -8.74 -22.24 -8.92
C GLN A 89 -7.22 -22.39 -9.10
N ASP A 90 -6.46 -22.23 -8.03
CA ASP A 90 -5.01 -22.31 -8.06
C ASP A 90 -4.49 -23.74 -8.17
N GLY A 91 -5.28 -24.74 -7.76
CA GLY A 91 -4.90 -26.15 -7.80
C GLY A 91 -3.66 -26.47 -6.96
N GLY A 92 -3.32 -25.62 -5.97
CA GLY A 92 -2.13 -25.76 -5.12
C GLY A 92 -0.82 -25.27 -5.73
N SER A 93 -0.84 -24.56 -6.87
CA SER A 93 0.37 -24.01 -7.50
C SER A 93 1.07 -22.92 -6.69
N GLY A 94 0.35 -22.30 -5.75
CA GLY A 94 0.79 -21.15 -4.95
C GLY A 94 0.78 -19.82 -5.70
N ARG A 95 0.24 -19.75 -6.93
CA ARG A 95 0.29 -18.58 -7.82
C ARG A 95 -0.75 -17.53 -7.45
N LEU A 96 -1.98 -17.95 -7.15
CA LEU A 96 -3.09 -17.04 -6.79
C LEU A 96 -3.18 -16.81 -5.28
N VAL A 97 -2.90 -17.84 -4.49
CA VAL A 97 -3.01 -17.83 -3.02
C VAL A 97 -2.04 -18.84 -2.42
N ASP A 98 -1.55 -18.62 -1.19
CA ASP A 98 -0.68 -19.58 -0.53
C ASP A 98 -1.44 -20.91 -0.31
N PRO A 99 -0.85 -22.08 -0.66
CA PRO A 99 -1.52 -23.37 -0.53
C PRO A 99 -2.01 -23.69 0.90
N ARG A 100 -1.43 -23.05 1.91
CA ARG A 100 -1.80 -23.22 3.33
C ARG A 100 -2.99 -22.34 3.73
N ALA A 101 -3.28 -21.28 2.99
CA ALA A 101 -4.24 -20.24 3.38
C ALA A 101 -5.65 -20.79 3.67
N ALA A 102 -6.20 -21.62 2.78
CA ALA A 102 -7.52 -22.23 2.99
C ALA A 102 -7.56 -23.11 4.26
N GLY A 103 -6.48 -23.85 4.54
CA GLY A 103 -6.36 -24.64 5.76
C GLY A 103 -6.29 -23.79 7.04
N ARG A 104 -5.68 -22.60 6.98
CA ARG A 104 -5.58 -21.68 8.12
C ARG A 104 -6.94 -21.16 8.57
N LEU A 105 -7.88 -20.98 7.64
CA LEU A 105 -9.25 -20.54 7.94
C LEU A 105 -10.07 -21.55 8.75
N ALA A 106 -9.63 -22.81 8.84
CA ALA A 106 -10.26 -23.82 9.69
C ALA A 106 -10.06 -23.56 11.20
N LEU A 107 -9.13 -22.68 11.56
CA LEU A 107 -8.93 -22.23 12.95
C LEU A 107 -9.99 -21.21 13.38
N CYS A 108 -10.66 -20.56 12.43
CA CYS A 108 -11.68 -19.59 12.72
C CYS A 108 -13.01 -20.27 13.07
N THR A 109 -13.61 -19.85 14.18
CA THR A 109 -14.93 -20.24 14.64
C THR A 109 -16.05 -19.48 13.89
N GLN A 110 -17.29 -19.60 14.37
CA GLN A 110 -18.46 -18.87 13.86
C GLN A 110 -18.67 -17.51 14.57
N ALA A 111 -17.79 -17.12 15.49
CA ALA A 111 -17.82 -15.78 16.06
C ALA A 111 -17.53 -14.71 14.99
N VAL A 112 -18.01 -13.50 15.20
CA VAL A 112 -17.85 -12.38 14.24
C VAL A 112 -16.38 -12.04 13.99
N ASP A 113 -15.53 -12.17 15.01
CA ASP A 113 -14.07 -12.01 14.92
C ASP A 113 -13.34 -13.33 14.59
N GLY A 114 -14.07 -14.42 14.37
CA GLY A 114 -13.52 -15.76 14.19
C GLY A 114 -13.00 -16.42 15.46
N GLY A 115 -12.99 -15.75 16.61
CA GLY A 115 -12.44 -16.27 17.86
C GLY A 115 -10.90 -16.19 17.94
N PRO A 116 -10.33 -16.59 19.10
CA PRO A 116 -8.95 -16.25 19.47
C PRO A 116 -7.86 -16.90 18.62
N ASP A 117 -8.17 -18.01 17.94
CA ASP A 117 -7.23 -18.73 17.10
C ASP A 117 -7.34 -18.35 15.61
N CYS A 118 -8.28 -17.47 15.25
CA CYS A 118 -8.50 -17.07 13.86
C CYS A 118 -7.36 -16.18 13.38
N PRO A 119 -6.59 -16.58 12.35
CA PRO A 119 -5.46 -15.80 11.88
C PRO A 119 -5.86 -14.71 10.87
N VAL A 120 -7.13 -14.31 10.85
CA VAL A 120 -7.59 -13.16 10.06
C VAL A 120 -7.45 -11.92 10.92
N ARG A 121 -6.69 -10.93 10.44
CA ARG A 121 -6.51 -9.67 11.16
C ARG A 121 -7.83 -8.89 11.19
N PRO A 122 -8.10 -8.12 12.26
CA PRO A 122 -9.26 -7.24 12.31
C PRO A 122 -9.38 -6.39 11.05
N ALA A 123 -10.58 -6.31 10.50
CA ALA A 123 -10.83 -5.54 9.30
C ALA A 123 -10.81 -4.03 9.59
N VAL A 124 -10.27 -3.26 8.66
CA VAL A 124 -10.31 -1.80 8.64
C VAL A 124 -11.16 -1.37 7.45
N LEU A 125 -12.07 -0.42 7.67
CA LEU A 125 -12.85 0.21 6.62
C LEU A 125 -12.25 1.58 6.29
N HIS A 126 -12.07 1.86 5.01
CA HIS A 126 -11.57 3.16 4.54
C HIS A 126 -11.96 3.39 3.08
N ASP A 127 -12.31 4.61 2.70
CA ASP A 127 -12.59 4.98 1.30
C ASP A 127 -11.27 5.11 0.51
N LEU A 128 -10.94 4.05 -0.24
CA LEU A 128 -9.73 3.98 -1.08
C LEU A 128 -10.04 4.36 -2.54
N THR A 129 -11.30 4.33 -2.92
CA THR A 129 -11.74 4.56 -4.31
C THR A 129 -12.20 6.00 -4.57
N GLY A 130 -12.36 6.79 -3.51
CA GLY A 130 -12.83 8.18 -3.55
C GLY A 130 -14.32 8.31 -3.86
N ASN A 131 -15.10 7.22 -3.75
CA ASN A 131 -16.51 7.19 -4.13
C ASN A 131 -17.47 7.43 -2.94
N GLY A 132 -16.93 7.67 -1.74
CA GLY A 132 -17.67 7.88 -0.51
C GLY A 132 -18.16 6.59 0.17
N ARG A 133 -17.80 5.41 -0.35
CA ARG A 133 -18.07 4.09 0.23
C ARG A 133 -16.76 3.50 0.71
N GLU A 134 -16.79 2.81 1.84
CA GLU A 134 -15.56 2.29 2.42
C GLU A 134 -15.24 0.90 1.86
N GLU A 135 -13.98 0.71 1.50
CA GLU A 135 -13.41 -0.59 1.18
C GLU A 135 -13.01 -1.33 2.46
N LEU A 136 -13.04 -2.67 2.40
CA LEU A 136 -12.60 -3.54 3.48
C LEU A 136 -11.16 -3.97 3.28
N ILE A 137 -10.30 -3.64 4.22
CA ILE A 137 -8.88 -4.01 4.28
C ILE A 137 -8.68 -5.03 5.39
N THR A 138 -8.06 -6.17 5.07
CA THR A 138 -7.72 -7.22 6.06
C THR A 138 -6.58 -8.09 5.54
N ALA A 139 -6.05 -8.97 6.38
CA ALA A 139 -5.06 -9.94 5.98
C ALA A 139 -5.28 -11.29 6.68
N LEU A 140 -4.97 -12.38 5.99
CA LEU A 140 -4.89 -13.71 6.59
C LEU A 140 -3.41 -14.05 6.85
N ASP A 141 -3.04 -14.24 8.11
CA ASP A 141 -1.71 -14.68 8.51
C ASP A 141 -1.54 -16.18 8.24
N VAL A 142 -0.78 -16.46 7.17
CA VAL A 142 -0.53 -17.82 6.68
C VAL A 142 0.44 -18.55 7.61
N ASP A 143 1.52 -17.87 7.94
CA ASP A 143 2.46 -18.24 8.99
C ASP A 143 2.85 -16.98 9.77
N GLY A 144 3.64 -17.12 10.84
CA GLY A 144 4.08 -15.99 11.66
C GLY A 144 4.99 -14.97 10.94
N ARG A 145 5.06 -15.02 9.60
CA ARG A 145 5.87 -14.14 8.75
C ARG A 145 5.09 -13.63 7.55
N ILE A 146 4.38 -14.51 6.83
CA ILE A 146 3.72 -14.21 5.57
C ILE A 146 2.21 -14.08 5.78
N SER A 147 1.66 -13.02 5.20
CA SER A 147 0.22 -12.77 5.19
C SER A 147 -0.30 -12.62 3.76
N GLU A 148 -1.56 -12.99 3.56
CA GLU A 148 -2.35 -12.70 2.37
C GLU A 148 -3.16 -11.43 2.65
N LEU A 149 -2.61 -10.25 2.30
CA LEU A 149 -3.32 -8.97 2.34
C LEU A 149 -4.41 -8.95 1.27
N ARG A 150 -5.58 -8.45 1.65
CA ARG A 150 -6.78 -8.42 0.83
C ARG A 150 -7.50 -7.08 0.99
N VAL A 151 -7.97 -6.55 -0.14
CA VAL A 151 -8.85 -5.38 -0.15
C VAL A 151 -10.07 -5.69 -1.01
N TYR A 152 -11.25 -5.38 -0.49
CA TYR A 152 -12.53 -5.66 -1.12
C TYR A 152 -13.37 -4.39 -1.24
N THR A 153 -14.14 -4.29 -2.31
CA THR A 153 -15.17 -3.27 -2.52
C THR A 153 -16.50 -3.94 -2.88
N VAL A 154 -17.58 -3.17 -2.87
CA VAL A 154 -18.87 -3.57 -3.46
C VAL A 154 -19.04 -2.86 -4.79
N GLN A 155 -19.18 -3.65 -5.86
CA GLN A 155 -19.48 -3.15 -7.20
C GLN A 155 -20.91 -2.59 -7.28
N ASP A 156 -21.20 -1.81 -8.32
CA ASP A 156 -22.50 -1.15 -8.48
C ASP A 156 -23.67 -2.12 -8.70
N ASP A 157 -23.38 -3.38 -9.04
CA ASP A 157 -24.35 -4.47 -9.12
C ASP A 157 -24.55 -5.22 -7.78
N GLY A 158 -23.92 -4.75 -6.70
CA GLY A 158 -23.98 -5.34 -5.37
C GLY A 158 -23.01 -6.50 -5.13
N ASN A 159 -22.25 -6.94 -6.14
CA ASN A 159 -21.27 -8.02 -5.96
C ASN A 159 -20.02 -7.53 -5.23
N ILE A 160 -19.58 -8.29 -4.23
CA ILE A 160 -18.31 -8.05 -3.55
C ILE A 160 -17.17 -8.50 -4.47
N ALA A 161 -16.20 -7.61 -4.68
CA ALA A 161 -15.02 -7.89 -5.49
C ALA A 161 -13.74 -7.61 -4.72
N ARG A 162 -12.76 -8.49 -4.89
CA ARG A 162 -11.40 -8.28 -4.45
C ARG A 162 -10.67 -7.37 -5.43
N ILE A 163 -10.24 -6.21 -4.94
CA ILE A 163 -9.54 -5.17 -5.72
C ILE A 163 -8.04 -5.12 -5.43
N LEU A 164 -7.58 -5.76 -4.35
CA LEU A 164 -6.15 -6.01 -4.10
C LEU A 164 -5.95 -7.41 -3.51
N SER A 165 -4.92 -8.10 -4.00
CA SER A 165 -4.41 -9.36 -3.44
C SER A 165 -2.90 -9.29 -3.40
N ARG A 166 -2.32 -9.38 -2.20
CA ARG A 166 -0.87 -9.29 -2.04
C ARG A 166 -0.40 -10.27 -0.97
N ARG A 167 0.51 -11.17 -1.34
CA ARG A 167 1.26 -11.98 -0.38
C ARG A 167 2.50 -11.19 0.04
N ALA A 168 2.68 -10.99 1.34
CA ALA A 168 3.69 -10.08 1.86
C ALA A 168 4.16 -10.44 3.26
N VAL A 169 5.35 -9.96 3.64
CA VAL A 169 5.78 -9.89 5.04
C VAL A 169 5.33 -8.55 5.61
N LEU A 170 4.12 -8.50 6.17
CA LEU A 170 3.50 -7.25 6.60
C LEU A 170 4.15 -6.72 7.88
N GLU A 171 5.02 -5.72 7.75
CA GLU A 171 5.54 -4.94 8.88
C GLU A 171 4.62 -3.76 9.21
N GLY A 172 3.96 -3.19 8.20
CA GLY A 172 2.97 -2.13 8.38
C GLY A 172 2.04 -2.03 7.18
N VAL A 173 0.78 -1.68 7.43
CA VAL A 173 -0.19 -1.32 6.40
C VAL A 173 -0.79 0.01 6.83
N GLU A 174 -0.57 1.05 6.04
CA GLU A 174 -0.96 2.42 6.34
C GLU A 174 -1.94 2.90 5.27
N VAL A 175 -2.92 3.69 5.69
CA VAL A 175 -3.88 4.32 4.80
C VAL A 175 -3.79 5.83 4.97
N ALA A 176 -3.67 6.55 3.85
CA ALA A 176 -3.66 8.00 3.85
C ALA A 176 -4.39 8.51 2.60
N ALA A 177 -5.50 9.23 2.81
CA ALA A 177 -6.42 9.55 1.73
C ALA A 177 -6.80 8.28 0.93
N GLU A 178 -6.64 8.28 -0.38
CA GLU A 178 -6.98 7.16 -1.28
C GLU A 178 -5.79 6.22 -1.54
N HIS A 179 -4.72 6.32 -0.72
CA HIS A 179 -3.51 5.52 -0.84
C HIS A 179 -3.45 4.43 0.22
N LEU A 180 -3.03 3.24 -0.19
CA LEU A 180 -2.69 2.13 0.69
C LEU A 180 -1.20 1.83 0.58
N ALA A 181 -0.44 2.15 1.63
CA ALA A 181 0.98 1.87 1.72
C ALA A 181 1.22 0.56 2.47
N VAL A 182 1.98 -0.35 1.85
CA VAL A 182 2.40 -1.62 2.46
C VAL A 182 3.89 -1.58 2.71
N ARG A 183 4.27 -1.71 3.98
CA ARG A 183 5.66 -1.77 4.42
C ARG A 183 6.10 -3.21 4.61
N GLU A 184 7.25 -3.55 4.03
CA GLU A 184 7.90 -4.84 4.19
C GLU A 184 9.37 -4.68 4.63
N PRO A 185 9.86 -5.58 5.48
CA PRO A 185 11.26 -5.57 5.86
C PRO A 185 12.13 -5.97 4.66
N THR A 186 13.29 -5.34 4.53
CA THR A 186 14.29 -5.75 3.55
C THR A 186 15.39 -6.61 4.19
N THR A 187 16.28 -7.18 3.37
CA THR A 187 17.46 -7.87 3.87
C THR A 187 18.46 -6.92 4.53
N ASN A 188 18.39 -5.63 4.22
CA ASN A 188 19.15 -4.60 4.91
C ASN A 188 18.27 -3.96 5.99
N PRO A 189 18.53 -4.20 7.28
CA PRO A 189 17.71 -3.67 8.35
C PRO A 189 17.75 -2.14 8.47
N ALA A 190 18.56 -1.41 7.69
CA ALA A 190 18.46 0.05 7.63
C ALA A 190 17.25 0.54 6.81
N TYR A 191 16.63 -0.32 6.00
CA TYR A 191 15.59 0.07 5.04
C TYR A 191 14.34 -0.80 5.13
N VAL A 192 13.20 -0.17 4.90
CA VAL A 192 11.92 -0.83 4.61
C VAL A 192 11.51 -0.56 3.17
N ALA A 193 10.95 -1.57 2.51
CA ALA A 193 10.33 -1.39 1.21
C ALA A 193 8.89 -0.91 1.42
N VAL A 194 8.51 0.16 0.72
CA VAL A 194 7.16 0.71 0.77
C VAL A 194 6.54 0.59 -0.61
N SER A 195 5.48 -0.23 -0.71
CA SER A 195 4.65 -0.33 -1.91
C SER A 195 3.40 0.51 -1.72
N ASP A 196 3.23 1.55 -2.53
CA ASP A 196 2.07 2.43 -2.51
C ASP A 196 1.05 2.02 -3.58
N TYR A 197 -0.18 1.81 -3.17
CA TYR A 197 -1.28 1.38 -4.04
C TYR A 197 -2.35 2.46 -4.13
N VAL A 198 -2.82 2.72 -5.34
CA VAL A 198 -3.88 3.69 -5.64
C VAL A 198 -4.96 3.05 -6.50
N TRP A 199 -6.19 3.56 -6.40
CA TRP A 199 -7.30 3.07 -7.21
C TRP A 199 -7.11 3.37 -8.71
N ASP A 200 -7.25 2.34 -9.55
CA ASP A 200 -7.39 2.47 -11.00
C ASP A 200 -8.85 2.20 -11.40
N PRO A 201 -9.66 3.25 -11.71
CA PRO A 201 -11.07 3.08 -12.05
C PRO A 201 -11.29 2.36 -13.38
N LYS A 202 -10.27 2.27 -14.26
CA LYS A 202 -10.39 1.55 -15.54
C LYS A 202 -10.19 0.05 -15.35
N ALA A 203 -9.23 -0.32 -14.51
CA ALA A 203 -8.93 -1.72 -14.21
C ALA A 203 -9.83 -2.29 -13.10
N GLY A 204 -10.42 -1.42 -12.28
CA GLY A 204 -11.23 -1.79 -11.14
C GLY A 204 -10.40 -2.39 -10.00
N ILE A 205 -9.12 -2.01 -9.87
CA ILE A 205 -8.19 -2.55 -8.86
C ILE A 205 -7.38 -1.47 -8.18
N MET A 206 -6.83 -1.80 -7.02
CA MET A 206 -5.72 -1.04 -6.42
C MET A 206 -4.44 -1.40 -7.17
N ASN A 207 -3.90 -0.46 -7.94
CA ASN A 207 -2.69 -0.65 -8.73
C ASN A 207 -1.46 -0.14 -7.99
N LEU A 208 -0.32 -0.79 -8.18
CA LEU A 208 0.96 -0.32 -7.62
C LEU A 208 1.35 0.98 -8.31
N SER A 209 1.35 2.08 -7.56
CA SER A 209 1.74 3.41 -8.02
C SER A 209 3.25 3.62 -7.88
N GLN A 210 3.79 3.26 -6.72
CA GLN A 210 5.17 3.55 -6.36
C GLN A 210 5.76 2.42 -5.52
N LEU A 211 7.06 2.18 -5.70
CA LEU A 211 7.87 1.33 -4.84
C LEU A 211 9.10 2.12 -4.39
N THR A 212 9.25 2.35 -3.09
CA THR A 212 10.40 3.06 -2.52
C THR A 212 11.12 2.23 -1.47
N LEU A 213 12.34 2.66 -1.16
CA LEU A 213 13.04 2.27 0.06
C LEU A 213 13.03 3.49 0.98
N ASP A 214 12.45 3.33 2.14
CA ASP A 214 12.46 4.35 3.19
C ASP A 214 13.51 3.95 4.23
N ASP A 215 14.22 4.95 4.77
CA ASP A 215 15.08 4.75 5.94
C ASP A 215 14.22 4.30 7.14
N CYS A 216 14.64 3.25 7.82
CA CYS A 216 14.08 2.82 9.10
C CYS A 216 15.10 2.99 10.23
N PRO A 217 15.21 4.19 10.84
CA PRO A 217 16.16 4.43 11.92
C PRO A 217 15.89 3.58 13.19
N GLY A 218 14.66 3.09 13.37
CA GLY A 218 14.23 2.31 14.54
C GLY A 218 14.94 0.95 14.73
N LEU A 219 15.50 0.37 13.67
CA LEU A 219 16.14 -0.95 13.75
C LEU A 219 17.54 -0.93 14.39
N THR A 220 18.15 0.25 14.58
CA THR A 220 19.47 0.37 15.23
C THR A 220 19.41 0.70 16.72
N GLN A 221 18.27 1.14 17.27
CA GLN A 221 18.25 1.75 18.61
C GLN A 221 17.08 1.41 19.54
N ASN A 222 15.98 0.74 19.14
CA ASN A 222 14.86 0.46 20.06
C ASN A 222 14.22 -0.93 19.89
N PRO A 223 13.67 -1.53 20.98
CA PRO A 223 12.81 -2.71 20.89
C PRO A 223 11.49 -2.40 20.15
N PRO A 224 10.82 -3.41 19.55
CA PRO A 224 9.52 -3.22 18.89
C PRO A 224 8.47 -2.60 19.83
N SER A 225 7.61 -1.73 19.30
CA SER A 225 6.46 -1.17 20.04
C SER A 225 5.41 -2.25 20.33
N GLU A 226 4.44 -1.96 21.21
CA GLU A 226 3.40 -2.90 21.66
C GLU A 226 2.54 -3.47 20.51
N ASP A 227 2.51 -2.79 19.37
CA ASP A 227 1.85 -3.20 18.12
C ASP A 227 2.76 -4.03 17.17
N GLY A 228 4.01 -4.28 17.57
CA GLY A 228 4.99 -5.04 16.80
C GLY A 228 5.64 -4.27 15.65
N SER A 229 5.26 -3.02 15.41
CA SER A 229 5.87 -2.17 14.38
C SER A 229 7.25 -1.70 14.80
N ARG A 230 8.20 -1.65 13.86
CA ARG A 230 9.56 -1.12 14.10
C ARG A 230 9.86 0.14 13.29
N CYS A 231 9.00 0.43 12.31
CA CYS A 231 9.22 1.45 11.30
C CYS A 231 7.98 2.31 10.99
N ALA A 232 6.92 2.24 11.82
CA ALA A 232 5.78 3.15 11.69
C ALA A 232 6.18 4.59 12.07
N ARG A 233 5.58 5.57 11.38
CA ARG A 233 5.68 6.99 11.73
C ARG A 233 4.55 7.42 12.65
#